data_AF-A0A0D0B3Z4-F1
#
_entry.id   AF-A0A0D0B3Z4-F1
#
_cell.length_a   1.000
_cell.length_b   1.000
_cell.length_c   1.000
_cell.angle_alpha   90.00
_cell.angle_beta   90.00
_cell.angle_gamma   90.00
#
_symmetry.space_group_name_H-M   'P 1'
#
loop_
_entity.id
_entity.type
_entity.pdbx_description
1 polymer ?
#
loop_
_entity_poly.entity_id
_entity_poly.type
_entity_poly.pdbx_seq_one_letter_code
_entity_poly.pdbx_strand_id
1 'polypeptide(L)'
;MKDLKKTANRQDIDVSEDTRLNEIILEKEINHLQKKRHKKSSLNAQTQWATHGETISKYWSKVNSPKSPRDVIHRLNIPHTSRYTTKSEEMAEIAKTYHDEIQTKDTMIDEDTKVRARRKALAEIPEAQKLKAPPEQMNKTLRDEDILEALMSSKSGTAAGLDGIPYDLWKLLHKQYTETNENNKPAFNIIKTLTLVINDIQTHGVTANSPFTVGWMCPLYKKKRQN
;
A
#
# COMPACT_ATOMS: atom_id res chain seq x y z
N MET A 1 12.19 -25.44 16.71
CA MET A 1 12.54 -26.84 17.08
C MET A 1 12.93 -27.04 18.55
N LYS A 2 13.36 -26.02 19.32
CA LYS A 2 13.65 -26.19 20.76
C LYS A 2 12.40 -26.30 21.64
N ASP A 3 11.27 -25.73 21.24
CA ASP A 3 10.05 -25.72 22.09
C ASP A 3 9.27 -27.05 22.08
N LEU A 4 9.32 -27.82 20.98
CA LEU A 4 8.72 -29.16 20.91
C LEU A 4 9.36 -30.16 21.91
N LYS A 5 10.61 -29.94 22.30
CA LYS A 5 11.28 -30.80 23.30
C LYS A 5 10.87 -30.49 24.73
N LYS A 6 10.34 -29.30 25.02
CA LYS A 6 9.93 -28.92 26.39
C LYS A 6 8.52 -29.42 26.73
N THR A 7 7.64 -29.58 25.75
CA THR A 7 6.28 -30.10 25.97
C THR A 7 6.25 -31.62 26.12
N ALA A 8 7.21 -32.34 25.54
CA ALA A 8 7.30 -33.81 25.60
C ALA A 8 7.63 -34.38 27.00
N ASN A 9 7.98 -33.54 27.99
CA ASN A 9 8.46 -34.00 29.31
C ASN A 9 7.48 -33.76 30.46
N ARG A 10 6.21 -33.46 30.18
CA ARG A 10 5.16 -33.46 31.22
C ARG A 10 4.65 -34.89 31.39
N GLN A 11 5.05 -35.54 32.47
CA GLN A 11 4.69 -36.93 32.82
C GLN A 11 3.22 -37.12 33.25
N ASP A 12 2.42 -36.05 33.27
CA ASP A 12 1.07 -36.03 33.85
C ASP A 12 -0.05 -35.91 32.82
N ILE A 13 0.24 -36.24 31.56
CA ILE A 13 -0.80 -36.35 30.54
C ILE A 13 -0.87 -37.81 30.11
N ASP A 14 -1.76 -38.54 30.77
CA ASP A 14 -2.26 -39.82 30.27
C ASP A 14 -3.07 -39.53 28.99
N VAL A 15 -2.34 -39.23 27.92
CA VAL A 15 -2.88 -38.97 26.59
C VAL A 15 -3.37 -40.31 26.08
N SER A 16 -4.68 -40.53 26.20
CA SER A 16 -5.40 -41.66 25.60
C SER A 16 -4.81 -42.00 24.23
N GLU A 17 -4.59 -43.29 23.95
CA GLU A 17 -3.97 -43.77 22.71
C GLU A 17 -4.62 -43.17 21.45
N ASP A 18 -5.93 -42.91 21.51
CA ASP A 18 -6.71 -42.25 20.45
C ASP A 18 -6.18 -40.86 20.10
N THR A 19 -5.74 -40.10 21.10
CA THR A 19 -5.20 -38.75 20.89
C THR A 19 -3.83 -38.80 20.22
N ARG A 20 -2.99 -39.79 20.55
CA ARG A 20 -1.70 -40.00 19.87
C ARG A 20 -1.89 -40.45 18.42
N LEU A 21 -2.86 -41.32 18.17
CA LEU A 21 -3.22 -41.74 16.80
C LEU A 21 -3.72 -40.55 15.97
N ASN A 22 -4.60 -39.72 16.56
CA ASN A 22 -5.08 -38.50 15.91
C ASN A 22 -3.94 -37.51 15.61
N GLU A 23 -3.00 -37.33 16.53
CA GLU A 23 -1.81 -36.49 16.32
C GLU A 23 -0.99 -36.98 15.11
N ILE A 24 -0.69 -38.28 15.04
CA ILE A 24 0.04 -38.88 13.92
C ILE A 24 -0.70 -38.69 12.59
N ILE A 25 -2.03 -38.85 12.58
CA ILE A 25 -2.85 -38.66 11.39
C ILE A 25 -2.80 -37.20 10.93
N LEU A 26 -2.95 -36.25 11.85
CA LEU A 26 -2.89 -34.82 11.55
C LEU A 26 -1.50 -34.40 11.05
N GLU A 27 -0.42 -34.90 11.65
CA GLU A 27 0.94 -34.63 11.18
C GLU A 27 1.16 -35.16 9.75
N LYS A 28 0.65 -36.36 9.43
CA LYS A 28 0.72 -36.91 8.07
C LYS A 28 -0.03 -36.02 7.07
N GLU A 29 -1.21 -35.53 7.44
CA GLU A 29 -2.01 -34.65 6.58
C GLU A 29 -1.35 -33.28 6.39
N ILE A 30 -0.83 -32.67 7.46
CA ILE A 30 -0.06 -31.41 7.38
C ILE A 30 1.13 -31.57 6.43
N ASN A 31 1.90 -32.66 6.58
CA ASN A 31 3.03 -32.94 5.70
C ASN A 31 2.60 -33.17 4.24
N HIS A 32 1.48 -33.87 4.02
CA HIS A 32 0.91 -34.07 2.69
C HIS A 32 0.54 -32.74 2.02
N LEU A 33 -0.21 -31.89 2.74
CA LEU A 33 -0.63 -30.58 2.25
C LEU A 33 0.55 -29.63 2.01
N GLN A 34 1.57 -29.66 2.87
CA GLN A 34 2.80 -28.89 2.66
C GLN A 34 3.52 -29.34 1.39
N LYS A 35 3.72 -30.66 1.19
CA LYS A 35 4.32 -31.20 -0.05
C LYS A 35 3.52 -30.80 -1.29
N LYS A 36 2.19 -30.90 -1.23
CA LYS A 36 1.29 -30.48 -2.32
C LYS A 36 1.42 -29.00 -2.63
N ARG A 37 1.47 -28.14 -1.61
CA ARG A 37 1.68 -26.68 -1.75
C ARG A 37 3.05 -26.36 -2.35
N HIS A 38 4.11 -27.02 -1.90
CA HIS A 38 5.46 -26.84 -2.46
C HIS A 38 5.55 -27.28 -3.92
N LYS A 39 4.97 -28.45 -4.26
CA LYS A 39 4.93 -28.92 -5.66
C LYS A 39 4.18 -27.94 -6.56
N LYS A 40 3.02 -27.43 -6.12
CA LYS A 40 2.25 -26.41 -6.85
C LYS A 40 3.03 -25.10 -7.01
N SER A 41 3.71 -24.64 -5.95
CA SER A 41 4.54 -23.44 -6.00
C SER A 41 5.73 -23.58 -6.95
N SER A 42 6.37 -24.76 -6.95
CA SER A 42 7.49 -25.07 -7.84
C SER A 42 7.05 -25.11 -9.30
N LEU A 43 5.94 -25.81 -9.58
CA LEU A 43 5.38 -25.89 -10.93
C LEU A 43 4.99 -24.49 -11.45
N ASN A 44 4.33 -23.67 -10.62
CA ASN A 44 3.99 -22.30 -10.99
C ASN A 44 5.24 -21.45 -11.28
N ALA A 45 6.31 -21.60 -10.49
CA ALA A 45 7.57 -20.90 -10.73
C ALA A 45 8.24 -21.35 -12.03
N GLN A 46 8.21 -22.66 -12.32
CA GLN A 46 8.72 -23.22 -13.56
C GLN A 46 7.93 -22.73 -14.78
N THR A 47 6.59 -22.70 -14.71
CA THR A 47 5.75 -22.14 -15.76
C THR A 47 6.03 -20.66 -15.97
N GLN A 48 6.09 -19.86 -14.90
CA GLN A 48 6.42 -18.43 -14.99
C GLN A 48 7.81 -18.20 -15.59
N TRP A 49 8.79 -19.03 -15.24
CA TRP A 49 10.12 -18.99 -15.83
C TRP A 49 10.09 -19.35 -17.32
N ALA A 50 9.40 -20.41 -17.72
CA ALA A 50 9.28 -20.79 -19.13
C ALA A 50 8.58 -19.71 -19.96
N THR A 51 7.57 -19.04 -19.42
CA THR A 51 6.82 -18.00 -20.15
C THR A 51 7.52 -16.63 -20.16
N HIS A 52 8.21 -16.27 -19.07
CA HIS A 52 8.67 -14.88 -18.85
C HIS A 52 10.15 -14.75 -18.48
N GLY A 53 10.89 -15.85 -18.41
CA GLY A 53 12.29 -15.91 -17.99
C GLY A 53 13.29 -15.44 -19.05
N GLU A 54 12.90 -15.38 -20.32
CA GLU A 54 13.78 -14.91 -21.41
C GLU A 54 13.45 -13.48 -21.86
N THR A 55 12.30 -12.94 -21.45
CA THR A 55 11.91 -11.57 -21.74
C THR A 55 12.23 -10.67 -20.55
N ILE A 56 12.66 -9.43 -20.80
CA ILE A 56 12.83 -8.38 -19.78
C ILE A 56 11.44 -7.98 -19.24
N SER A 57 10.88 -8.87 -18.43
CA SER A 57 9.56 -8.77 -17.82
C SER A 57 9.70 -8.39 -16.34
N LYS A 58 8.60 -7.98 -15.72
CA LYS A 58 8.54 -7.76 -14.25
C LYS A 58 8.98 -9.01 -13.47
N TYR A 59 8.68 -10.21 -13.98
CA TYR A 59 9.11 -11.47 -13.38
C TYR A 59 10.63 -11.60 -13.41
N TRP A 60 11.24 -11.39 -14.58
CA TRP A 60 12.70 -11.42 -14.77
C TRP A 60 13.42 -10.45 -13.84
N SER A 61 12.98 -9.18 -13.81
CA SER A 61 13.57 -8.17 -12.91
C SER A 61 13.48 -8.62 -11.46
N LYS A 62 12.34 -9.14 -11.00
CA LYS A 62 12.17 -9.60 -9.61
C LYS A 62 13.05 -10.79 -9.25
N VAL A 63 13.31 -11.70 -10.20
CA VAL A 63 14.18 -12.87 -9.96
C VAL A 63 15.64 -12.44 -9.88
N ASN A 64 16.07 -11.50 -10.72
CA ASN A 64 17.46 -11.04 -10.81
C ASN A 64 17.79 -9.84 -9.89
N SER A 65 16.80 -9.15 -9.33
CA SER A 65 17.06 -8.10 -8.36
C SER A 65 17.82 -8.69 -7.16
N PRO A 66 18.95 -8.07 -6.75
CA PRO A 66 19.70 -8.54 -5.60
C PRO A 66 18.79 -8.54 -4.37
N LYS A 67 18.57 -9.72 -3.79
CA LYS A 67 17.81 -9.87 -2.56
C LYS A 67 18.76 -9.55 -1.41
N SER A 68 18.86 -8.29 -1.04
CA SER A 68 19.48 -7.94 0.23
C SER A 68 18.73 -8.69 1.35
N PRO A 69 19.44 -9.35 2.28
CA PRO A 69 18.81 -9.90 3.46
C PRO A 69 17.93 -8.81 4.06
N ARG A 70 16.66 -9.11 4.31
CA ARG A 70 15.80 -8.14 5.00
C ARG A 70 16.46 -7.86 6.33
N ASP A 71 16.71 -6.59 6.61
CA ASP A 71 17.24 -6.19 7.91
C ASP A 71 16.16 -6.51 8.96
N VAL A 72 16.44 -7.50 9.81
CA VAL A 72 15.50 -7.95 10.83
C VAL A 72 15.84 -7.19 12.10
N ILE A 73 14.94 -6.29 12.49
CA ILE A 73 15.04 -5.63 13.79
C ILE A 73 14.68 -6.67 14.86
N HIS A 74 15.68 -7.20 15.55
CA HIS A 74 15.48 -8.26 16.54
C HIS A 74 14.81 -7.77 17.84
N ARG A 75 15.02 -6.51 18.21
CA ARG A 75 14.48 -5.90 19.43
C ARG A 75 14.45 -4.38 19.30
N LEU A 76 13.49 -3.74 19.97
CA LEU A 76 13.44 -2.29 20.13
C LEU A 76 13.63 -1.90 21.58
N ASN A 77 14.28 -0.76 21.81
CA ASN A 77 14.40 -0.16 23.13
C ASN A 77 13.05 0.44 23.53
N ILE A 78 12.59 0.18 24.75
CA ILE A 78 11.35 0.76 25.26
C ILE A 78 11.66 2.18 25.78
N PRO A 79 11.00 3.23 25.27
CA PRO A 79 11.27 4.63 25.67
C PRO A 79 11.26 4.81 27.20
N HIS A 80 12.14 5.67 27.70
CA HIS A 80 12.31 5.97 29.14
C HIS A 80 12.69 4.77 30.03
N THR A 81 13.10 3.66 29.44
CA THR A 81 13.62 2.50 30.17
C THR A 81 14.93 2.02 29.55
N SER A 82 15.68 1.20 30.28
CA SER A 82 16.85 0.47 29.75
C SER A 82 16.48 -0.94 29.27
N ARG A 83 15.19 -1.22 29.03
CA ARG A 83 14.68 -2.53 28.65
C ARG A 83 14.40 -2.58 27.15
N TYR A 84 14.54 -3.78 26.59
CA TYR A 84 14.23 -4.05 25.19
C TYR A 84 13.05 -5.00 25.08
N THR A 85 12.21 -4.82 24.08
CA THR A 85 11.16 -5.78 23.71
C THR A 85 11.51 -6.49 22.41
N THR A 86 11.18 -7.78 22.35
CA THR A 86 11.28 -8.65 21.17
C THR A 86 9.91 -9.04 20.62
N LYS A 87 8.82 -8.63 21.29
CA LYS A 87 7.46 -8.92 20.85
C LYS A 87 7.06 -7.93 19.76
N SER A 88 6.64 -8.44 18.60
CA SER A 88 6.34 -7.62 17.43
C SER A 88 5.22 -6.60 17.66
N GLU A 89 4.21 -6.94 18.47
CA GLU A 89 3.09 -6.04 18.79
C GLU A 89 3.56 -4.83 19.59
N GLU A 90 4.34 -5.05 20.65
CA GLU A 90 4.93 -3.97 21.46
C GLU A 90 5.91 -3.13 20.63
N MET A 91 6.72 -3.77 19.78
CA MET A 91 7.61 -3.07 18.85
C MET A 91 6.85 -2.13 17.89
N ALA A 92 5.70 -2.58 17.37
CA ALA A 92 4.88 -1.78 16.48
C ALA A 92 4.27 -0.57 17.20
N GLU A 93 3.79 -0.75 18.43
CA GLU A 93 3.24 0.37 19.21
C GLU A 93 4.34 1.40 19.55
N ILE A 94 5.54 0.95 19.97
CA ILE A 94 6.68 1.84 20.23
C ILE A 94 7.04 2.65 18.99
N ALA A 95 7.11 2.00 17.82
CA ALA A 95 7.44 2.68 16.57
C ALA A 95 6.36 3.70 16.18
N LYS A 96 5.08 3.36 16.37
CA LYS A 96 3.95 4.25 16.15
C LYS A 96 4.04 5.48 17.05
N THR A 97 4.14 5.29 18.37
CA THR A 97 4.25 6.39 19.34
C THR A 97 5.43 7.31 19.03
N TYR A 98 6.60 6.74 18.72
CA TYR A 98 7.77 7.51 18.32
C TYR A 98 7.52 8.38 17.08
N HIS A 99 6.86 7.84 16.06
CA HIS A 99 6.53 8.60 14.86
C HIS A 99 5.46 9.66 15.11
N ASP A 100 4.44 9.37 15.91
CA ASP A 100 3.39 10.33 16.30
C ASP A 100 4.00 11.50 17.09
N GLU A 101 4.91 11.21 18.03
CA GLU A 101 5.65 12.21 18.80
C GLU A 101 6.51 13.09 17.90
N ILE A 102 7.26 12.53 16.96
CA ILE A 102 8.07 13.32 16.02
C ILE A 102 7.20 14.20 15.13
N GLN A 103 6.03 13.70 14.71
CA GLN A 103 5.11 14.48 13.89
C GLN A 103 4.46 15.63 14.66
N THR A 104 4.34 15.52 15.98
CA THR A 104 3.68 16.51 16.84
C THR A 104 4.64 17.45 17.56
N LYS A 105 5.90 17.06 17.76
CA LYS A 105 6.89 17.83 18.53
C LYS A 105 7.17 19.23 17.97
N ASP A 106 7.01 19.43 16.66
CA ASP A 106 7.25 20.70 15.97
C ASP A 106 5.97 21.40 15.47
N THR A 107 4.76 20.94 15.85
CA THR A 107 3.51 21.57 15.37
C THR A 107 3.18 22.89 16.08
N MET A 108 3.78 23.14 17.25
CA MET A 108 3.66 24.37 18.06
C MET A 108 4.54 25.52 17.55
N ILE A 109 4.99 25.47 16.30
CA ILE A 109 5.64 26.62 15.67
C ILE A 109 4.55 27.65 15.32
N ASP A 110 4.71 28.87 15.83
CA ASP A 110 3.92 30.04 15.45
C ASP A 110 3.82 30.18 13.91
N GLU A 111 2.67 30.63 13.40
CA GLU A 111 2.37 30.61 11.97
C GLU A 111 3.39 31.45 11.17
N ASP A 112 3.86 32.57 11.73
CA ASP A 112 4.89 33.38 11.07
C ASP A 112 6.21 32.62 10.95
N THR A 113 6.55 31.82 11.95
CA THR A 113 7.76 30.99 11.93
C THR A 113 7.63 29.84 10.93
N LYS A 114 6.45 29.25 10.78
CA LYS A 114 6.16 28.27 9.70
C LYS A 114 6.29 28.90 8.31
N VAL A 115 5.71 30.09 8.11
CA VAL A 115 5.79 30.83 6.84
C VAL A 115 7.24 31.18 6.50
N ARG A 116 8.03 31.65 7.47
CA ARG A 116 9.46 31.93 7.30
C ARG A 116 10.26 30.67 6.94
N ALA A 117 10.07 29.57 7.66
CA ALA A 117 10.75 28.30 7.37
C ALA A 117 10.39 27.77 5.97
N ARG A 118 9.10 27.83 5.59
CA ARG A 118 8.63 27.45 4.25
C ARG A 118 9.28 28.31 3.17
N ARG A 119 9.33 29.63 3.34
CA ARG A 119 9.99 30.55 2.40
C ARG A 119 11.49 30.25 2.28
N LYS A 120 12.17 29.99 3.40
CA LYS A 120 13.60 29.64 3.40
C LYS A 120 13.86 28.34 2.64
N ALA A 121 13.11 27.29 2.93
CA ALA A 121 13.23 26.01 2.25
C ALA A 121 12.96 26.13 0.73
N LEU A 122 11.97 26.92 0.32
CA LEU A 122 11.70 27.20 -1.10
C LEU A 122 12.81 28.01 -1.77
N ALA A 123 13.49 28.90 -1.03
CA ALA A 123 14.60 29.69 -1.54
C ALA A 123 15.87 28.84 -1.76
N GLU A 124 16.06 27.76 -1.01
CA GLU A 124 17.19 26.83 -1.15
C GLU A 124 17.09 25.92 -2.39
N ILE A 125 15.90 25.80 -3.00
CA ILE A 125 15.72 25.02 -4.22
C ILE A 125 16.43 25.73 -5.39
N PRO A 126 17.35 25.08 -6.12
CA PRO A 126 18.01 25.67 -7.28
C PRO A 126 17.01 26.10 -8.37
N GLU A 127 17.24 27.24 -9.01
CA GLU A 127 16.36 27.77 -10.08
C GLU A 127 16.11 26.76 -11.21
N ALA A 128 17.10 25.95 -11.57
CA ALA A 128 16.95 24.91 -12.59
C ALA A 128 15.95 23.81 -12.22
N GLN A 129 15.67 23.62 -10.93
CA GLN A 129 14.70 22.65 -10.41
C GLN A 129 13.33 23.28 -10.09
N LYS A 130 13.23 24.61 -10.11
CA LYS A 130 11.95 25.29 -9.88
C LYS A 130 11.03 25.06 -11.07
N LEU A 131 9.77 24.72 -10.78
CA LEU A 131 8.73 24.65 -11.79
C LEU A 131 8.56 26.03 -12.43
N LYS A 132 8.72 26.09 -13.75
CA LYS A 132 8.46 27.31 -14.54
C LYS A 132 6.97 27.57 -14.75
N ALA A 133 6.11 26.73 -14.18
CA ALA A 133 4.66 26.87 -14.32
C ALA A 133 4.19 28.13 -13.57
N PRO A 134 3.40 29.00 -14.22
CA PRO A 134 2.74 30.10 -13.53
C PRO A 134 1.92 29.56 -12.35
N PRO A 135 1.97 30.20 -11.17
CA PRO A 135 1.19 29.76 -10.00
C PRO A 135 -0.32 29.72 -10.30
N GLU A 136 -0.78 30.55 -11.24
CA GLU A 136 -2.16 30.57 -11.74
C GLU A 136 -2.61 29.25 -12.34
N GLN A 137 -1.71 28.43 -12.88
CA GLN A 137 -2.08 27.13 -13.45
C GLN A 137 -2.54 26.13 -12.39
N MET A 138 -2.01 26.22 -11.15
CA MET A 138 -2.39 25.31 -10.06
C MET A 138 -3.79 25.62 -9.49
N ASN A 139 -4.29 26.84 -9.70
CA ASN A 139 -5.60 27.26 -9.23
C ASN A 139 -6.71 27.10 -10.27
N LYS A 140 -6.38 26.66 -11.49
CA LYS A 140 -7.40 26.43 -12.53
C LYS A 140 -8.27 25.24 -12.14
N THR A 141 -9.57 25.38 -12.39
CA THR A 141 -10.51 24.26 -12.31
C THR A 141 -10.16 23.23 -13.37
N LEU A 142 -10.29 21.96 -13.03
CA LEU A 142 -10.08 20.86 -13.96
C LEU A 142 -11.17 20.85 -15.02
N ARG A 143 -10.77 20.51 -16.25
CA ARG A 143 -11.68 20.29 -17.38
C ARG A 143 -11.99 18.81 -17.53
N ASP A 144 -13.04 18.52 -18.28
CA ASP A 144 -13.44 17.14 -18.59
C ASP A 144 -12.31 16.36 -19.30
N GLU A 145 -11.52 17.03 -20.14
CA GLU A 145 -10.38 16.38 -20.82
C GLU A 145 -9.28 15.95 -19.85
N ASP A 146 -9.03 16.76 -18.82
CA ASP A 146 -8.00 16.49 -17.81
C ASP A 146 -8.40 15.24 -16.98
N ILE A 147 -9.68 15.12 -16.63
CA ILE A 147 -10.24 13.95 -15.94
C ILE A 147 -10.23 12.71 -16.83
N LEU A 148 -10.58 12.86 -18.10
CA LEU A 148 -10.56 11.77 -19.06
C LEU A 148 -9.14 11.24 -19.26
N GLU A 149 -8.16 12.11 -19.47
CA GLU A 149 -6.75 11.73 -19.62
C GLU A 149 -6.23 11.01 -18.37
N ALA A 150 -6.54 11.53 -17.18
CA ALA A 150 -6.18 10.90 -15.92
C ALA A 150 -6.81 9.50 -15.77
N LEU A 151 -8.09 9.36 -16.12
CA LEU A 151 -8.79 8.08 -16.08
C LEU A 151 -8.18 7.07 -17.06
N MET A 152 -7.88 7.49 -18.29
CA MET A 152 -7.30 6.59 -19.29
C MET A 152 -5.86 6.18 -18.95
N SER A 153 -5.10 7.09 -18.35
CA SER A 153 -3.74 6.84 -17.87
C SER A 153 -3.68 5.97 -16.61
N SER A 154 -4.80 5.78 -15.91
CA SER A 154 -4.86 4.93 -14.71
C SER A 154 -4.58 3.45 -15.04
N LYS A 155 -3.94 2.74 -14.11
CA LYS A 155 -3.44 1.38 -14.37
C LYS A 155 -4.53 0.31 -14.22
N SER A 156 -4.88 -0.32 -15.34
CA SER A 156 -5.80 -1.46 -15.38
C SER A 156 -5.23 -2.73 -14.75
N GLY A 157 -6.11 -3.61 -14.24
CA GLY A 157 -5.72 -4.89 -13.64
C GLY A 157 -4.93 -4.76 -12.33
N THR A 158 -5.03 -3.62 -11.65
CA THR A 158 -4.48 -3.44 -10.29
C THR A 158 -5.52 -3.73 -9.22
N ALA A 159 -5.05 -4.09 -8.02
CA ALA A 159 -5.92 -4.20 -6.87
C ALA A 159 -6.61 -2.85 -6.63
N ALA A 160 -7.90 -2.91 -6.28
CA ALA A 160 -8.69 -1.74 -5.98
C ALA A 160 -8.12 -0.91 -4.82
N GLY A 161 -8.53 0.35 -4.75
CA GLY A 161 -8.16 1.25 -3.66
C GLY A 161 -8.74 0.85 -2.31
N LEU A 162 -8.62 1.74 -1.33
CA LEU A 162 -9.27 1.60 -0.02
C LEU A 162 -10.79 1.51 -0.12
N ASP A 163 -11.36 2.09 -1.19
CA ASP A 163 -12.78 2.05 -1.54
C ASP A 163 -13.23 0.70 -2.14
N GLY A 164 -12.29 -0.19 -2.49
CA GLY A 164 -12.61 -1.46 -3.15
C GLY A 164 -13.06 -1.30 -4.61
N ILE A 165 -12.99 -0.10 -5.19
CA ILE A 165 -13.41 0.15 -6.56
C ILE A 165 -12.21 0.08 -7.52
N PRO A 166 -12.20 -0.82 -8.51
CA PRO A 166 -11.11 -0.89 -9.48
C PRO A 166 -11.25 0.20 -10.56
N TYR A 167 -10.12 0.66 -11.11
CA TYR A 167 -10.10 1.61 -12.23
C TYR A 167 -10.86 1.11 -13.46
N ASP A 168 -10.91 -0.21 -13.66
CA ASP A 168 -11.61 -0.83 -14.77
C ASP A 168 -13.13 -0.59 -14.72
N LEU A 169 -13.72 -0.41 -13.53
CA LEU A 169 -15.13 -0.02 -13.41
C LEU A 169 -15.36 1.38 -13.97
N TRP A 170 -14.53 2.34 -13.59
CA TRP A 170 -14.64 3.73 -14.06
C TRP A 170 -14.45 3.83 -15.57
N LYS A 171 -13.48 3.11 -16.13
CA LYS A 171 -13.27 3.00 -17.58
C LYS A 171 -14.46 2.37 -18.30
N LEU A 172 -15.06 1.33 -17.70
CA LEU A 172 -16.25 0.66 -18.26
C LEU A 172 -17.45 1.61 -18.28
N LEU A 173 -17.69 2.37 -17.20
CA LEU A 173 -18.76 3.37 -17.16
C LEU A 173 -18.58 4.44 -18.23
N HIS A 174 -17.36 4.91 -18.45
CA HIS A 174 -17.07 5.87 -19.52
C HIS A 174 -17.33 5.26 -20.90
N LYS A 175 -16.90 4.02 -21.14
CA LYS A 175 -17.16 3.30 -22.39
C LYS A 175 -18.66 3.11 -22.65
N GLN A 176 -19.43 2.72 -21.63
CA GLN A 176 -20.89 2.60 -21.75
C GLN A 176 -21.55 3.95 -22.08
N TYR A 177 -21.05 5.03 -21.48
CA TYR A 177 -21.51 6.38 -21.80
C TYR A 177 -21.26 6.73 -23.27
N THR A 178 -20.05 6.51 -23.79
CA THR A 178 -19.73 6.82 -25.20
C THR A 178 -20.60 6.01 -26.16
N GLU A 179 -20.75 4.70 -25.94
CA GLU A 179 -21.58 3.82 -26.77
C GLU A 179 -23.07 4.20 -26.73
N THR A 180 -23.58 4.60 -25.57
CA THR A 180 -25.00 4.98 -25.43
C THR A 180 -25.28 6.37 -26.00
N ASN A 181 -24.34 7.30 -25.85
CA ASN A 181 -24.45 8.65 -26.38
C ASN A 181 -24.43 8.69 -27.91
N GLU A 182 -23.66 7.81 -28.55
CA GLU A 182 -23.70 7.61 -30.02
C GLU A 182 -25.09 7.19 -30.52
N ASN A 183 -25.88 6.53 -29.67
CA ASN A 183 -27.25 6.12 -29.95
C ASN A 183 -28.31 7.18 -29.59
N ASN A 184 -27.91 8.41 -29.24
CA ASN A 184 -28.78 9.50 -28.76
C ASN A 184 -29.70 9.10 -27.58
N LYS A 185 -29.27 8.12 -26.76
CA LYS A 185 -30.00 7.72 -25.56
C LYS A 185 -29.44 8.45 -24.34
N PRO A 186 -30.29 8.78 -23.35
CA PRO A 186 -29.80 9.35 -22.10
C PRO A 186 -28.85 8.35 -21.42
N ALA A 187 -27.65 8.83 -21.08
CA ALA A 187 -26.57 8.01 -20.51
C ALA A 187 -25.89 8.75 -19.35
N PHE A 188 -25.33 7.99 -18.40
CA PHE A 188 -24.63 8.55 -17.25
C PHE A 188 -23.21 8.98 -17.63
N ASN A 189 -22.94 10.30 -17.62
CA ASN A 189 -21.61 10.83 -17.92
C ASN A 189 -20.71 10.83 -16.67
N ILE A 190 -19.91 9.78 -16.51
CA ILE A 190 -19.00 9.66 -15.38
C ILE A 190 -17.90 10.75 -15.37
N ILE A 191 -17.39 11.17 -16.53
CA ILE A 191 -16.33 12.19 -16.61
C ILE A 191 -16.85 13.51 -16.06
N LYS A 192 -18.00 13.98 -16.57
CA LYS A 192 -18.62 15.23 -16.11
C LYS A 192 -18.96 15.17 -14.61
N THR A 193 -19.42 14.02 -14.12
CA THR A 193 -19.70 13.82 -12.69
C THR A 193 -18.44 13.97 -11.85
N LEU A 194 -17.35 13.31 -12.24
CA LEU A 194 -16.06 13.41 -11.55
C LEU A 194 -15.49 14.83 -11.61
N THR A 195 -15.55 15.51 -12.75
CA THR A 195 -15.12 16.90 -12.91
C THR A 195 -15.86 17.82 -11.93
N LEU A 196 -17.20 17.69 -11.85
CA LEU A 196 -18.01 18.49 -10.94
C LEU A 196 -17.62 18.24 -9.48
N VAL A 197 -17.50 16.98 -9.06
CA VAL A 197 -17.15 16.62 -7.68
C VAL A 197 -15.75 17.11 -7.32
N ILE A 198 -14.75 16.95 -8.20
CA ILE A 198 -13.38 17.35 -7.89
C ILE A 198 -13.26 18.89 -7.83
N ASN A 199 -13.91 19.61 -8.75
CA ASN A 199 -13.93 21.07 -8.72
C ASN A 199 -14.68 21.62 -7.51
N ASP A 200 -15.74 20.94 -7.07
CA ASP A 200 -16.44 21.26 -5.83
C ASP A 200 -15.53 21.11 -4.61
N ILE A 201 -14.81 19.98 -4.52
CA ILE A 201 -13.81 19.75 -3.47
C ILE A 201 -12.67 20.77 -3.52
N GLN A 202 -12.21 21.14 -4.72
CA GLN A 202 -11.16 22.15 -4.88
C GLN A 202 -11.62 23.54 -4.40
N THR A 203 -12.89 23.87 -4.60
CA THR A 203 -13.45 25.20 -4.26
C THR A 203 -13.88 25.29 -2.81
N HIS A 204 -14.51 24.25 -2.27
CA HIS A 204 -15.16 24.25 -0.96
C HIS A 204 -14.41 23.43 0.08
N GLY A 205 -13.39 22.68 -0.32
CA GLY A 205 -12.69 21.73 0.52
C GLY A 205 -13.50 20.45 0.77
N VAL A 206 -13.09 19.70 1.79
CA VAL A 206 -13.81 18.51 2.26
C VAL A 206 -14.29 18.72 3.69
N THR A 207 -15.37 18.06 4.08
CA THR A 207 -15.84 18.11 5.47
C THR A 207 -14.80 17.50 6.41
N ALA A 208 -14.64 18.09 7.60
CA ALA A 208 -13.59 17.70 8.55
C ALA A 208 -13.64 16.22 8.97
N ASN A 209 -14.83 15.61 8.92
CA ASN A 209 -15.07 14.22 9.30
C ASN A 209 -15.06 13.25 8.10
N SER A 210 -14.77 13.73 6.88
CA SER A 210 -14.77 12.88 5.70
C SER A 210 -13.54 11.96 5.67
N PRO A 211 -13.72 10.64 5.41
CA PRO A 211 -12.60 9.74 5.19
C PRO A 211 -11.89 9.99 3.84
N PHE A 212 -12.35 10.95 3.02
CA PHE A 212 -11.77 11.26 1.72
C PHE A 212 -10.27 11.59 1.79
N THR A 213 -9.84 12.31 2.83
CA THR A 213 -8.42 12.69 3.02
C THR A 213 -7.52 11.48 3.32
N VAL A 214 -8.08 10.40 3.87
CA VAL A 214 -7.33 9.18 4.21
C VAL A 214 -6.77 8.51 2.95
N GLY A 215 -7.51 8.55 1.84
CA GLY A 215 -7.05 8.00 0.55
C GLY A 215 -5.97 8.85 -0.13
N TRP A 216 -6.07 10.18 0.00
CA TRP A 216 -5.17 11.14 -0.67
C TRP A 216 -3.77 11.23 -0.07
N MET A 217 -3.56 10.87 1.21
CA MET A 217 -2.21 10.83 1.79
C MET A 217 -1.38 9.61 1.36
N CYS A 218 -2.01 8.60 0.74
CA CYS A 218 -1.36 7.33 0.39
C CYS A 218 -0.28 7.40 -0.73
N PRO A 219 -0.30 8.32 -1.72
CA PRO A 219 0.73 8.40 -2.76
C PRO A 219 2.12 8.78 -2.21
N LEU A 220 2.19 9.64 -1.18
CA LEU A 220 3.47 10.03 -0.58
C LEU A 220 4.14 8.86 0.15
N TYR A 221 3.35 7.96 0.74
CA TYR A 221 3.86 6.82 1.52
C TYR A 221 4.17 5.58 0.67
N LYS A 222 3.63 5.49 -0.56
CA LYS A 222 3.82 4.32 -1.44
C LYS A 222 5.14 4.31 -2.21
N LYS A 223 5.95 5.37 -2.16
CA LYS A 223 7.32 5.37 -2.74
C LYS A 223 8.28 4.58 -1.83
N LYS A 224 8.07 3.26 -1.73
CA LYS A 224 9.10 2.34 -1.22
C LYS A 224 10.23 2.25 -2.24
N ARG A 225 11.42 2.67 -1.80
CA ARG A 225 12.77 2.36 -2.30
C ARG A 225 12.76 1.40 -3.51
N GLN A 226 12.85 1.95 -4.71
CA GLN A 226 13.51 1.27 -5.82
C GLN A 226 15.00 1.51 -5.63
N ASN A 227 15.65 0.61 -4.89
CA ASN A 227 17.07 0.32 -5.05
C ASN A 227 17.17 -0.97 -5.87
#